data_AF-A0A2N8KEJ4-F1
#
_entry.id   AF-A0A2N8KEJ4-F1
#
_cell.length_a   1.000
_cell.length_b   1.000
_cell.length_c   1.000
_cell.angle_alpha   90.00
_cell.angle_beta   90.00
_cell.angle_gamma   90.00
#
_symmetry.space_group_name_H-M   'P 1'
#
loop_
_entity.id
_entity.type
_entity.pdbx_description
1 polymer ?
#
loop_
_entity_poly.entity_id
_entity_poly.type
_entity_poly.pdbx_seq_one_letter_code
_entity_poly.pdbx_strand_id
1 'polypeptide(L)'
;MTDLFIPTQQTSGPVECLGQTFPSDEARREHYLKLLAEKLKDPEFRKIEGFPIGSDDAILELSDPPYYTACPNPFVEDFIQHYGKSYDSSVPYIKEPFFADVSEGKYDPLYKLHPYHTKVPHRAIMRYILQYTEPGDLVQDAFAGSGATGIAAQLCGNKEVVESLGYKVDSNDVIYKEEIISGKESLVPFSKLGARKAILSDLSPVAGFISYIYNTPSEPISFQHDAKRLLRETEKKYGWMFQTAHAPTNDQIQLAVEEINSNEIPDLGKV
;
A
#
# COMPACT_ATOMS: atom_id res chain seq x y z
N MET A 1 -5.58 -26.23 -7.91
CA MET A 1 -5.50 -24.76 -7.80
C MET A 1 -4.48 -24.47 -6.72
N THR A 2 -3.31 -23.97 -7.10
CA THR A 2 -2.32 -23.48 -6.15
C THR A 2 -2.82 -22.11 -5.69
N ASP A 3 -3.05 -21.95 -4.39
CA ASP A 3 -3.42 -20.67 -3.79
C ASP A 3 -2.35 -19.64 -4.15
N LEU A 4 -2.68 -18.74 -5.07
CA LEU A 4 -1.84 -17.61 -5.49
C LEU A 4 -1.76 -16.52 -4.42
N PHE A 5 -2.46 -16.70 -3.30
CA PHE A 5 -2.57 -15.77 -2.18
C PHE A 5 -2.18 -16.43 -0.84
N ILE A 6 -1.09 -17.21 -0.83
CA ILE A 6 -0.50 -17.62 0.45
C ILE A 6 -0.17 -16.34 1.23
N PRO A 7 -0.66 -16.17 2.47
CA PRO A 7 -0.33 -15.01 3.28
C PRO A 7 1.19 -14.96 3.40
N THR A 8 1.79 -13.86 2.97
CA THR A 8 3.21 -13.58 3.16
C THR A 8 3.56 -13.86 4.61
N GLN A 9 4.55 -14.72 4.86
CA GLN A 9 5.00 -15.07 6.21
C GLN A 9 5.18 -13.81 7.04
N GLN A 10 4.29 -13.65 8.03
CA GLN A 10 4.19 -12.47 8.87
C GLN A 10 5.30 -12.50 9.93
N THR A 11 5.58 -11.33 10.49
CA THR A 11 6.59 -11.14 11.52
C THR A 11 6.39 -12.12 12.67
N SER A 12 7.35 -13.03 12.87
CA SER A 12 7.35 -13.93 14.02
C SER A 12 7.60 -13.12 15.30
N GLY A 13 6.58 -12.92 16.12
CA GLY A 13 6.70 -12.28 17.42
C GLY A 13 5.47 -11.48 17.83
N PRO A 14 5.41 -11.01 19.09
CA PRO A 14 4.28 -10.24 19.56
C PRO A 14 4.07 -8.95 18.76
N VAL A 15 2.81 -8.63 18.47
CA VAL A 15 2.42 -7.40 17.77
C VAL A 15 1.49 -6.56 18.64
N GLU A 16 1.57 -5.24 18.48
CA GLU A 16 0.65 -4.28 19.08
C GLU A 16 -0.39 -3.85 18.04
N CYS A 17 -1.65 -3.80 18.45
CA CYS A 17 -2.75 -3.34 17.61
C CYS A 17 -3.81 -2.63 18.45
N LEU A 18 -3.93 -1.32 18.25
CA LEU A 18 -4.93 -0.44 18.88
C LEU A 18 -4.95 -0.51 20.42
N GLY A 19 -3.77 -0.54 21.03
CA GLY A 19 -3.54 -0.61 22.47
C GLY A 19 -3.52 -2.03 23.05
N GLN A 20 -3.67 -3.06 22.21
CA GLN A 20 -3.67 -4.47 22.63
C GLN A 20 -2.45 -5.21 22.11
N THR A 21 -1.92 -6.15 22.90
CA THR A 21 -0.80 -7.00 22.50
C THR A 21 -1.28 -8.39 22.14
N PHE A 22 -0.85 -8.88 20.98
CA PHE A 22 -1.12 -10.22 20.49
C PHE A 22 0.18 -11.01 20.37
N PRO A 23 0.16 -12.35 20.51
CA PRO A 23 1.37 -13.17 20.41
C PRO A 23 1.95 -13.23 18.99
N SER A 24 1.14 -12.99 17.95
CA SER A 24 1.55 -12.87 16.55
C SER A 24 0.53 -12.06 15.74
N ASP A 25 0.88 -11.70 14.51
CA ASP A 25 -0.05 -11.02 13.60
C ASP A 25 -1.22 -11.93 13.18
N GLU A 26 -0.99 -13.24 13.07
CA GLU A 26 -2.05 -14.22 12.82
C GLU A 26 -3.05 -14.25 13.97
N ALA A 27 -2.58 -14.23 15.22
CA ALA A 27 -3.45 -14.21 16.39
C ALA A 27 -4.25 -12.89 16.49
N ARG A 28 -3.64 -11.76 16.12
CA ARG A 28 -4.32 -10.47 15.95
C ARG A 28 -5.42 -10.60 14.89
N ARG A 29 -5.08 -11.10 13.70
CA ARG A 29 -6.01 -11.24 12.58
C ARG A 29 -7.18 -12.17 12.93
N GLU A 30 -6.92 -13.32 13.53
CA GLU A 30 -7.96 -14.26 13.99
C GLU A 30 -8.92 -13.62 15.00
N HIS A 31 -8.40 -12.82 15.93
CA HIS A 31 -9.21 -12.09 16.90
C HIS A 31 -10.17 -11.11 16.20
N TYR A 32 -9.65 -10.25 15.34
CA TYR A 32 -10.47 -9.23 14.67
C TYR A 32 -11.40 -9.81 13.60
N LEU A 33 -11.05 -10.95 12.96
CA LEU A 33 -11.97 -11.66 12.08
C LEU A 33 -13.18 -12.22 12.82
N LYS A 34 -13.00 -12.73 14.04
CA LYS A 34 -14.12 -13.17 14.88
C LYS A 34 -15.06 -12.00 15.21
N LEU A 35 -14.50 -10.85 15.59
CA LEU A 35 -15.29 -9.63 15.84
C LEU A 35 -16.01 -9.15 14.57
N LEU A 36 -15.35 -9.17 13.41
CA LEU A 36 -15.97 -8.82 12.14
C LEU A 36 -17.12 -9.78 11.79
N ALA A 37 -16.92 -11.09 11.96
CA ALA A 37 -17.95 -12.09 11.73
C ALA A 37 -19.18 -11.92 12.64
N GLU A 38 -19.00 -11.42 13.86
CA GLU A 38 -20.10 -11.04 14.74
C GLU A 38 -20.82 -9.78 14.25
N LYS A 39 -20.08 -8.74 13.83
CA LYS A 39 -20.65 -7.51 13.25
C LYS A 39 -21.46 -7.78 11.99
N LEU A 40 -21.03 -8.70 11.13
CA LEU A 40 -21.74 -9.06 9.89
C LEU A 40 -23.13 -9.68 10.13
N LYS A 41 -23.40 -10.20 11.34
CA LYS A 41 -24.72 -10.72 11.73
C LYS A 41 -25.70 -9.62 12.11
N ASP A 42 -25.23 -8.40 12.35
CA ASP A 42 -26.08 -7.25 12.70
C ASP A 42 -26.80 -6.70 11.46
N PRO A 43 -28.14 -6.76 11.39
CA PRO A 43 -28.90 -6.22 10.27
C PRO A 43 -28.75 -4.71 10.10
N GLU A 44 -28.52 -3.95 11.17
CA GLU A 44 -28.33 -2.48 11.07
C GLU A 44 -26.98 -2.14 10.45
N PHE A 45 -25.94 -2.90 10.77
CA PHE A 45 -24.62 -2.75 10.14
C PHE A 45 -24.69 -2.97 8.63
N ARG A 46 -25.50 -3.93 8.17
CA ARG A 46 -25.73 -4.19 6.74
C ARG A 46 -26.55 -3.14 6.01
N LYS A 47 -27.27 -2.28 6.73
CA LYS A 47 -28.06 -1.19 6.11
C LYS A 47 -27.21 0.02 5.75
N ILE A 48 -25.93 0.07 6.14
CA ILE A 48 -25.02 1.14 5.75
C ILE A 48 -24.98 1.22 4.22
N GLU A 49 -25.15 2.42 3.67
CA GLU A 49 -25.10 2.64 2.23
C GLU A 49 -23.73 2.25 1.66
N GLY A 50 -23.73 1.56 0.52
CA GLY A 50 -22.50 1.05 -0.09
C GLY A 50 -21.99 -0.26 0.51
N PHE A 51 -22.78 -0.95 1.36
CA PHE A 51 -22.43 -2.29 1.81
C PHE A 51 -22.28 -3.25 0.61
N PRO A 52 -21.22 -4.10 0.58
CA PRO A 52 -20.97 -5.01 -0.53
C PRO A 52 -22.09 -6.04 -0.70
N ILE A 53 -22.39 -6.38 -1.97
CA ILE A 53 -23.26 -7.51 -2.33
C ILE A 53 -22.40 -8.77 -2.36
N GLY A 54 -22.21 -9.42 -1.20
CA GLY A 54 -21.38 -10.62 -1.06
C GLY A 54 -21.76 -11.47 0.15
N SER A 55 -21.28 -12.71 0.18
CA SER A 55 -21.41 -13.58 1.36
C SER A 55 -20.46 -13.13 2.48
N ASP A 56 -20.78 -13.52 3.71
CA ASP A 56 -19.90 -13.23 4.86
C ASP A 56 -18.54 -13.88 4.72
N ASP A 57 -18.51 -15.13 4.22
CA ASP A 57 -17.26 -15.83 3.96
C ASP A 57 -16.35 -15.05 3.00
N ALA A 58 -16.90 -14.49 1.93
CA ALA A 58 -16.14 -13.69 0.98
C ALA A 58 -15.65 -12.36 1.58
N ILE A 59 -16.47 -11.70 2.41
CA ILE A 59 -16.06 -10.48 3.12
C ILE A 59 -14.92 -10.78 4.09
N LEU A 60 -15.02 -11.87 4.86
CA LEU A 60 -14.01 -12.28 5.84
C LEU A 60 -12.70 -12.69 5.16
N GLU A 61 -12.77 -13.45 4.06
CA GLU A 61 -11.62 -13.87 3.28
C GLU A 61 -10.84 -12.69 2.71
N LEU A 62 -11.56 -11.70 2.16
CA LEU A 62 -10.97 -10.50 1.56
C LEU A 62 -10.55 -9.44 2.59
N SER A 63 -10.78 -9.63 3.89
CA SER A 63 -10.46 -8.62 4.91
C SER A 63 -9.17 -8.95 5.69
N ASP A 64 -8.51 -7.89 6.14
CA ASP A 64 -7.45 -7.93 7.15
C ASP A 64 -7.76 -6.93 8.28
N PRO A 65 -8.78 -7.22 9.10
CA PRO A 65 -9.23 -6.30 10.14
C PRO A 65 -8.19 -6.23 11.27
N PRO A 66 -8.03 -5.07 11.95
CA PRO A 66 -8.93 -3.92 11.87
C PRO A 66 -8.53 -2.90 10.80
N TYR A 67 -7.39 -3.07 10.13
CA TYR A 67 -6.83 -2.05 9.25
C TYR A 67 -7.41 -2.06 7.82
N TYR A 68 -7.98 -3.18 7.39
CA TYR A 68 -8.66 -3.30 6.11
C TYR A 68 -9.86 -4.24 6.17
N THR A 69 -11.00 -3.78 5.65
CA THR A 69 -12.22 -4.57 5.53
C THR A 69 -12.81 -4.42 4.13
N ALA A 70 -13.32 -5.52 3.56
CA ALA A 70 -14.02 -5.52 2.28
C ALA A 70 -15.47 -4.97 2.37
N CYS A 71 -15.82 -4.34 3.50
CA CYS A 71 -17.09 -3.70 3.82
C CYS A 71 -16.82 -2.42 4.66
N PRO A 72 -17.83 -1.59 4.99
CA PRO A 72 -17.64 -0.46 5.91
C PRO A 72 -16.91 -0.90 7.18
N ASN A 73 -15.78 -0.25 7.51
CA ASN A 73 -14.90 -0.74 8.57
C ASN A 73 -15.49 -0.49 9.97
N PRO A 74 -15.89 -1.53 10.74
CA PRO A 74 -16.51 -1.34 12.04
C PRO A 74 -15.51 -0.92 13.13
N PHE A 75 -14.20 -0.94 12.85
CA PHE A 75 -13.12 -0.63 13.79
C PHE A 75 -12.55 0.79 13.60
N VAL A 76 -13.14 1.60 12.71
CA VAL A 76 -12.67 2.97 12.45
C VAL A 76 -12.74 3.85 13.70
N GLU A 77 -13.73 3.63 14.56
CA GLU A 77 -13.85 4.35 15.83
C GLU A 77 -12.69 4.03 16.76
N ASP A 78 -12.35 2.75 16.95
CA ASP A 78 -11.21 2.32 17.76
C ASP A 78 -9.90 2.91 17.23
N PHE A 79 -9.73 2.96 15.91
CA PHE A 79 -8.58 3.59 15.26
C PHE A 79 -8.49 5.09 15.57
N ILE A 80 -9.61 5.82 15.45
CA ILE A 80 -9.67 7.27 15.74
C ILE A 80 -9.44 7.53 17.22
N GLN A 81 -9.99 6.72 18.12
CA GLN A 81 -9.77 6.86 19.57
C GLN A 81 -8.31 6.63 19.94
N HIS A 82 -7.64 5.67 19.30
CA HIS A 82 -6.25 5.34 19.59
C HIS A 82 -5.26 6.38 19.04
N TYR A 83 -5.45 6.84 17.79
CA TYR A 83 -4.50 7.73 17.12
C TYR A 83 -4.91 9.21 17.10
N GLY A 84 -6.19 9.50 17.24
CA GLY A 84 -6.75 10.84 17.16
C GLY A 84 -6.49 11.67 18.40
N LYS A 85 -6.70 12.98 18.26
CA LYS A 85 -6.67 13.95 19.35
C LYS A 85 -8.06 14.56 19.46
N SER A 86 -8.55 14.75 20.68
CA SER A 86 -9.80 15.48 20.90
C SER A 86 -9.66 16.91 20.37
N TYR A 87 -10.71 17.41 19.72
CA TYR A 87 -10.74 18.79 19.27
C TYR A 87 -10.75 19.75 20.46
N ASP A 88 -9.79 20.68 20.47
CA ASP A 88 -9.70 21.75 21.45
C ASP A 88 -10.01 23.08 20.79
N SER A 89 -11.22 23.61 21.04
CA SER A 89 -11.67 24.89 20.49
C SER A 89 -10.89 26.09 21.03
N SER A 90 -10.12 25.93 22.11
CA SER A 90 -9.28 27.00 22.67
C SER A 90 -7.99 27.22 21.86
N VAL A 91 -7.58 26.23 21.06
CA VAL A 91 -6.41 26.33 20.19
C VAL A 91 -6.84 26.94 18.85
N PRO A 92 -6.40 28.15 18.50
CA PRO A 92 -6.75 28.75 17.22
C PRO A 92 -6.08 27.98 16.08
N TYR A 93 -6.84 27.69 15.02
CA TYR A 93 -6.28 27.10 13.81
C TYR A 93 -5.54 28.19 13.02
N ILE A 94 -4.22 28.24 13.18
CA ILE A 94 -3.34 29.21 12.51
C ILE A 94 -2.42 28.44 11.56
N LYS A 95 -2.84 28.32 10.30
CA LYS A 95 -2.01 27.78 9.21
C LYS A 95 -2.10 28.73 8.02
N GLU A 96 -0.96 29.12 7.49
CA GLU A 96 -0.91 29.91 6.26
C GLU A 96 -1.36 29.05 5.07
N PRO A 97 -2.16 29.60 4.13
CA PRO A 97 -2.51 28.92 2.91
C PRO A 97 -1.27 28.50 2.13
N PHE A 98 -1.26 27.25 1.68
CA PHE A 98 -0.24 26.75 0.77
C PHE A 98 -0.38 27.42 -0.60
N PHE A 99 0.51 28.36 -0.90
CA PHE A 99 0.53 29.13 -2.14
C PHE A 99 1.80 28.81 -2.94
N ALA A 100 1.80 27.68 -3.62
CA ALA A 100 2.85 27.30 -4.57
C ALA A 100 2.29 26.40 -5.66
N ASP A 101 2.81 26.53 -6.88
CA ASP A 101 2.49 25.61 -7.97
C ASP A 101 3.11 24.25 -7.68
N VAL A 102 2.27 23.21 -7.60
CA VAL A 102 2.72 21.83 -7.40
C VAL A 102 2.72 21.11 -8.75
N SER A 103 3.92 20.91 -9.29
CA SER A 103 4.13 20.11 -10.50
C SER A 103 4.99 18.90 -10.18
N GLU A 104 4.44 17.71 -10.37
CA GLU A 104 5.13 16.45 -10.12
C GLU A 104 4.93 15.50 -11.32
N GLY A 105 6.00 14.80 -11.69
CA GLY A 105 6.00 13.85 -12.79
C GLY A 105 5.38 12.49 -12.42
N LYS A 106 4.96 11.73 -13.43
CA LYS A 106 4.41 10.36 -13.30
C LYS A 106 5.49 9.27 -13.42
N TYR A 107 6.74 9.63 -13.12
CA TYR A 107 7.91 8.78 -13.39
C TYR A 107 8.35 7.91 -12.22
N ASP A 108 7.91 8.28 -11.01
CA ASP A 108 8.25 7.61 -9.77
C ASP A 108 7.88 6.11 -9.80
N PRO A 109 8.75 5.20 -9.32
CA PRO A 109 8.47 3.76 -9.28
C PRO A 109 7.17 3.40 -8.55
N LEU A 110 6.86 4.06 -7.42
CA LEU A 110 5.61 3.82 -6.67
C LEU A 110 4.39 4.29 -7.46
N TYR A 111 4.53 5.36 -8.25
CA TYR A 111 3.48 5.79 -9.15
C TYR A 111 3.22 4.74 -10.24
N LYS A 112 4.28 4.16 -10.81
CA LYS A 112 4.21 3.20 -11.93
C LYS A 112 3.82 1.77 -11.57
N LEU A 113 3.98 1.35 -10.31
CA LEU A 113 3.83 -0.07 -9.91
C LEU A 113 2.50 -0.69 -10.34
N HIS A 114 1.38 0.04 -10.23
CA HIS A 114 0.06 -0.40 -10.70
C HIS A 114 -0.63 0.73 -11.46
N PRO A 115 -1.13 0.49 -12.69
CA PRO A 115 -1.93 1.47 -13.40
C PRO A 115 -3.27 1.64 -12.69
N TYR A 116 -3.66 2.88 -12.44
CA TYR A 116 -5.00 3.22 -11.96
C TYR A 116 -5.39 4.54 -12.60
N HIS A 117 -6.63 4.64 -13.06
CA HIS A 117 -7.12 5.89 -13.64
C HIS A 117 -7.07 7.00 -12.58
N THR A 118 -6.82 8.23 -13.02
CA THR A 118 -6.80 9.43 -12.17
C THR A 118 -5.83 9.40 -10.97
N LYS A 119 -4.82 8.52 -10.98
CA LYS A 119 -3.79 8.48 -9.92
C LYS A 119 -3.04 9.82 -9.84
N VAL A 120 -2.92 10.34 -8.62
CA VAL A 120 -2.17 11.57 -8.32
C VAL A 120 -0.79 11.17 -7.76
N PRO A 121 0.32 11.81 -8.17
CA PRO A 121 1.62 11.58 -7.56
C PRO A 121 1.59 11.89 -6.06
N HIS A 122 1.99 10.92 -5.22
CA HIS A 122 2.02 11.08 -3.76
C HIS A 122 2.88 12.28 -3.33
N ARG A 123 3.96 12.58 -4.07
CA ARG A 123 4.85 13.72 -3.85
C ARG A 123 4.11 15.07 -3.85
N ALA A 124 3.08 15.20 -4.69
CA ALA A 124 2.26 16.41 -4.72
C ALA A 124 1.43 16.53 -3.42
N ILE A 125 0.85 15.42 -2.97
CA ILE A 125 0.03 15.32 -1.76
C ILE A 125 0.87 15.58 -0.50
N MET A 126 2.12 15.08 -0.45
CA MET A 126 3.04 15.28 0.67
C MET A 126 3.21 16.76 1.03
N ARG A 127 3.27 17.66 0.04
CA ARG A 127 3.43 19.11 0.28
C ARG A 127 2.27 19.68 1.11
N TYR A 128 1.05 19.24 0.82
CA TYR A 128 -0.15 19.63 1.57
C TYR A 128 -0.16 19.01 2.97
N ILE A 129 0.17 17.71 3.10
CA ILE A 129 0.24 17.04 4.40
C ILE A 129 1.27 17.73 5.30
N LEU A 130 2.46 18.01 4.79
CA LEU A 130 3.52 18.70 5.55
C LEU A 130 3.09 20.10 6.00
N GLN A 131 2.36 20.85 5.16
CA GLN A 131 1.90 22.20 5.51
C GLN A 131 0.83 22.19 6.62
N TYR A 132 -0.15 21.29 6.52
CA TYR A 132 -1.39 21.39 7.30
C TYR A 132 -1.49 20.44 8.48
N THR A 133 -0.53 19.52 8.65
CA THR A 133 -0.59 18.50 9.71
C THR A 133 0.74 18.37 10.45
N GLU A 134 0.69 17.81 11.66
CA GLU A 134 1.87 17.42 12.43
C GLU A 134 2.08 15.89 12.38
N PRO A 135 3.29 15.38 12.69
CA PRO A 135 3.51 13.95 12.88
C PRO A 135 2.47 13.30 13.80
N GLY A 136 1.94 12.15 13.38
CA GLY A 136 0.93 11.39 14.10
C GLY A 136 -0.51 11.84 13.88
N ASP A 137 -0.77 12.99 13.25
CA ASP A 137 -2.14 13.44 12.98
C ASP A 137 -2.89 12.51 12.02
N LEU A 138 -4.22 12.52 12.13
CA LEU A 138 -5.12 11.79 11.25
C LEU A 138 -5.29 12.51 9.91
N VAL A 139 -5.22 11.79 8.80
CA VAL A 139 -5.48 12.28 7.44
C VAL A 139 -6.55 11.41 6.79
N GLN A 140 -7.71 11.98 6.48
CA GLN A 140 -8.79 11.25 5.82
C GLN A 140 -8.77 11.52 4.31
N ASP A 141 -8.85 10.46 3.53
CA ASP A 141 -9.15 10.50 2.10
C ASP A 141 -10.35 9.59 1.81
N ALA A 142 -11.51 10.21 1.61
CA ALA A 142 -12.77 9.51 1.36
C ALA A 142 -12.93 9.03 -0.10
N PHE A 143 -11.98 9.38 -0.98
CA PHE A 143 -11.95 9.00 -2.39
C PHE A 143 -10.54 8.56 -2.79
N ALA A 144 -10.00 7.63 -2.00
CA ALA A 144 -8.57 7.33 -2.00
C ALA A 144 -8.05 6.74 -3.31
N GLY A 145 -8.90 6.12 -4.12
CA GLY A 145 -8.50 5.42 -5.33
C GLY A 145 -7.39 4.41 -5.03
N SER A 146 -6.24 4.57 -5.67
CA SER A 146 -5.06 3.73 -5.42
C SER A 146 -4.34 3.99 -4.08
N GLY A 147 -4.85 4.86 -3.21
CA GLY A 147 -4.27 5.09 -1.88
C GLY A 147 -3.02 5.97 -1.84
N ALA A 148 -2.87 6.91 -2.79
CA ALA A 148 -1.70 7.77 -2.87
C ALA A 148 -1.54 8.68 -1.63
N THR A 149 -2.65 9.08 -1.00
CA THR A 149 -2.64 9.86 0.24
C THR A 149 -2.03 9.09 1.41
N GLY A 150 -2.26 7.77 1.51
CA GLY A 150 -1.63 6.94 2.52
C GLY A 150 -0.11 6.86 2.32
N ILE A 151 0.33 6.66 1.07
CA ILE A 151 1.76 6.67 0.74
C ILE A 151 2.38 8.01 1.15
N ALA A 152 1.73 9.12 0.79
CA ALA A 152 2.20 10.45 1.15
C ALA A 152 2.28 10.65 2.67
N ALA A 153 1.26 10.22 3.41
CA ALA A 153 1.20 10.31 4.87
C ALA A 153 2.35 9.53 5.54
N GLN A 154 2.67 8.33 5.04
CA GLN A 154 3.79 7.52 5.54
C GLN A 154 5.14 8.14 5.18
N LEU A 155 5.32 8.56 3.92
CA LEU A 155 6.59 9.10 3.42
C LEU A 155 6.94 10.47 3.99
N CYS A 156 6.02 11.18 4.65
CA CYS A 156 6.36 12.35 5.45
C CYS A 156 7.29 12.02 6.64
N GLY A 157 7.43 10.74 7.01
CA GLY A 157 8.40 10.25 7.98
C GLY A 157 9.74 9.81 7.38
N ASN A 158 9.92 9.87 6.06
CA ASN A 158 11.16 9.48 5.41
C ASN A 158 11.97 10.74 5.04
N LYS A 159 13.15 10.89 5.66
CA LYS A 159 13.99 12.07 5.49
C LYS A 159 14.42 12.26 4.04
N GLU A 160 14.90 11.21 3.39
CA GLU A 160 15.42 11.27 2.03
C GLU A 160 14.34 11.69 1.03
N VAL A 161 13.11 11.17 1.18
CA VAL A 161 11.98 11.54 0.33
C VAL A 161 11.57 12.99 0.58
N VAL A 162 11.50 13.44 1.84
CA VAL A 162 11.18 14.83 2.16
C VAL A 162 12.24 15.79 1.60
N GLU A 163 13.52 15.47 1.73
CA GLU A 163 14.60 16.28 1.14
C GLU A 163 14.52 16.31 -0.39
N SER A 164 14.14 15.20 -1.02
CA SER A 164 13.93 15.13 -2.48
C SER A 164 12.78 16.01 -3.00
N LEU A 165 11.91 16.55 -2.12
CA LEU A 165 10.89 17.53 -2.49
C LEU A 165 11.43 18.96 -2.58
N GLY A 166 12.71 19.17 -2.24
CA GLY A 166 13.37 20.48 -2.18
C GLY A 166 13.39 21.10 -0.78
N TYR A 167 13.09 20.34 0.27
CA TYR A 167 13.13 20.81 1.65
C TYR A 167 14.45 20.43 2.33
N LYS A 168 14.81 21.12 3.42
CA LYS A 168 15.95 20.75 4.27
C LYS A 168 15.44 20.22 5.61
N VAL A 169 16.06 19.16 6.12
CA VAL A 169 15.71 18.57 7.42
C VAL A 169 16.92 18.56 8.35
N ASP A 170 16.78 19.20 9.51
CA ASP A 170 17.86 19.27 10.49
C ASP A 170 17.95 18.01 11.38
N SER A 171 18.84 18.03 12.38
CA SER A 171 19.03 16.91 13.33
C SER A 171 17.92 16.79 14.38
N ASN A 172 17.04 17.78 14.49
CA ASN A 172 15.90 17.82 15.40
C ASN A 172 14.58 17.56 14.66
N ASP A 173 14.65 16.97 13.46
CA ASP A 173 13.51 16.63 12.61
C ASP A 173 12.67 17.85 12.17
N VAL A 174 13.24 19.06 12.22
CA VAL A 174 12.56 20.28 11.73
C VAL A 174 12.77 20.38 10.21
N ILE A 175 11.67 20.61 9.49
CA ILE A 175 11.65 20.77 8.04
C ILE A 175 11.60 22.25 7.69
N TYR A 176 12.52 22.67 6.84
CA TYR A 176 12.68 24.03 6.35
C TYR A 176 12.35 24.12 4.87
N LYS A 177 11.67 25.19 4.48
CA LYS A 177 11.48 25.61 3.10
C LYS A 177 12.32 26.85 2.81
N GLU A 178 12.73 27.01 1.57
CA GLU A 178 13.39 28.24 1.10
C GLU A 178 12.33 29.28 0.75
N GLU A 179 12.46 30.47 1.33
CA GLU A 179 11.61 31.63 1.05
C GLU A 179 12.44 32.89 0.87
N ILE A 180 11.93 33.82 0.06
CA ILE A 180 12.57 35.12 -0.14
C ILE A 180 11.97 36.11 0.86
N ILE A 181 12.76 36.45 1.89
CA ILE A 181 12.39 37.46 2.89
C ILE A 181 13.21 38.72 2.63
N SER A 182 12.53 39.82 2.32
CA SER A 182 13.17 41.11 2.02
C SER A 182 14.25 41.03 0.92
N GLY A 183 14.01 40.21 -0.11
CA GLY A 183 14.91 40.03 -1.24
C GLY A 183 16.11 39.11 -0.99
N LYS A 184 16.13 38.38 0.14
CA LYS A 184 17.16 37.38 0.46
C LYS A 184 16.55 36.01 0.69
N GLU A 185 17.18 34.99 0.11
CA GLU A 185 16.84 33.59 0.39
C GLU A 185 17.10 33.28 1.86
N SER A 186 16.08 32.75 2.53
CA SER A 186 16.10 32.38 3.94
C SER A 186 15.44 31.01 4.10
N LEU A 187 15.97 30.20 5.02
CA LEU A 187 15.36 28.94 5.40
C LEU A 187 14.38 29.18 6.54
N VAL A 188 13.10 28.88 6.31
CA VAL A 188 12.02 29.09 7.26
C VAL A 188 11.50 27.72 7.71
N PRO A 189 11.48 27.44 9.03
CA PRO A 189 10.88 26.21 9.54
C PRO A 189 9.37 26.25 9.31
N PHE A 190 8.79 25.15 8.81
CA PHE A 190 7.35 25.10 8.51
C PHE A 190 6.67 23.78 8.86
N SER A 191 7.43 22.70 9.08
CA SER A 191 6.88 21.38 9.41
C SER A 191 7.88 20.55 10.20
N LYS A 192 7.49 19.33 10.56
CA LYS A 192 8.32 18.33 11.23
C LYS A 192 8.27 16.99 10.51
N LEU A 193 9.40 16.30 10.51
CA LEU A 193 9.53 14.97 9.96
C LEU A 193 8.71 13.99 10.81
N GLY A 194 7.94 13.13 10.15
CA GLY A 194 7.19 12.07 10.81
C GLY A 194 5.98 11.60 10.00
N ALA A 195 5.63 10.33 10.15
CA ALA A 195 4.47 9.77 9.47
C ALA A 195 3.16 10.30 10.06
N ARG A 196 2.13 10.38 9.21
CA ARG A 196 0.73 10.66 9.60
C ARG A 196 -0.09 9.37 9.53
N LYS A 197 -1.26 9.35 10.16
CA LYS A 197 -2.15 8.19 10.22
C LYS A 197 -3.29 8.37 9.22
N ALA A 198 -3.27 7.62 8.13
CA ALA A 198 -4.25 7.79 7.05
C ALA A 198 -5.48 6.88 7.24
N ILE A 199 -6.66 7.43 6.96
CA ILE A 199 -7.91 6.69 6.81
C ILE A 199 -8.31 6.82 5.34
N LEU A 200 -8.29 5.70 4.62
CA LEU A 200 -8.52 5.65 3.18
C LEU A 200 -9.82 4.92 2.91
N SER A 201 -10.70 5.51 2.12
CA SER A 201 -11.98 4.90 1.72
C SER A 201 -12.20 5.04 0.23
N ASP A 202 -12.78 4.01 -0.37
CA ASP A 202 -13.21 3.99 -1.76
C ASP A 202 -14.35 2.98 -1.90
N LEU A 203 -15.28 3.23 -2.83
CA LEU A 203 -16.38 2.31 -3.13
C LEU A 203 -15.95 1.18 -4.08
N SER A 204 -14.86 1.38 -4.81
CA SER A 204 -14.34 0.42 -5.77
C SER A 204 -13.54 -0.68 -5.06
N PRO A 205 -13.93 -1.96 -5.16
CA PRO A 205 -13.18 -3.06 -4.54
C PRO A 205 -11.73 -3.14 -5.02
N VAL A 206 -11.50 -2.87 -6.31
CA VAL A 206 -10.14 -2.88 -6.88
C VAL A 206 -9.31 -1.70 -6.36
N ALA A 207 -9.93 -0.54 -6.12
CA ALA A 207 -9.25 0.62 -5.55
C ALA A 207 -8.82 0.34 -4.11
N GLY A 208 -9.76 -0.14 -3.29
CA GLY A 208 -9.49 -0.55 -1.91
C GLY A 208 -8.39 -1.60 -1.82
N PHE A 209 -8.41 -2.62 -2.67
CA PHE A 209 -7.37 -3.64 -2.72
C PHE A 209 -6.00 -3.07 -3.12
N ILE A 210 -5.92 -2.26 -4.18
CA ILE A 210 -4.66 -1.61 -4.60
C ILE A 210 -4.13 -0.70 -3.49
N SER A 211 -5.01 0.08 -2.86
CA SER A 211 -4.67 0.97 -1.73
C SER A 211 -4.11 0.19 -0.54
N TYR A 212 -4.75 -0.92 -0.18
CA TYR A 212 -4.28 -1.82 0.87
C TYR A 212 -2.88 -2.36 0.56
N ILE A 213 -2.65 -2.89 -0.64
CA ILE A 213 -1.34 -3.43 -1.04
C ILE A 213 -0.25 -2.35 -1.02
N TYR A 214 -0.56 -1.12 -1.46
CA TYR A 214 0.41 -0.03 -1.44
C TYR A 214 0.79 0.46 -0.04
N ASN A 215 -0.13 0.37 0.90
CA ASN A 215 0.01 0.96 2.23
C ASN A 215 0.33 -0.06 3.32
N THR A 216 0.29 -1.35 2.99
CA THR A 216 0.65 -2.44 3.92
C THR A 216 2.16 -2.65 3.89
N PRO A 217 2.82 -2.64 5.06
CA PRO A 217 4.24 -3.00 5.15
C PRO A 217 4.50 -4.37 4.54
N SER A 218 5.56 -4.50 3.75
CA SER A 218 6.05 -5.79 3.26
C SER A 218 7.47 -6.04 3.73
N GLU A 219 7.82 -7.30 3.95
CA GLU A 219 9.20 -7.72 4.25
C GLU A 219 9.90 -8.02 2.90
N PRO A 220 10.82 -7.14 2.44
CA PRO A 220 11.33 -7.24 1.07
C PRO A 220 12.17 -8.50 0.81
N ILE A 221 12.84 -9.03 1.84
CA ILE A 221 13.74 -10.18 1.73
C ILE A 221 12.92 -11.47 1.57
N SER A 222 11.91 -11.65 2.41
CA SER A 222 10.94 -12.74 2.36
C SER A 222 10.18 -12.70 1.05
N PHE A 223 9.69 -11.52 0.64
CA PHE A 223 9.03 -11.35 -0.64
C PHE A 223 9.94 -11.77 -1.80
N GLN A 224 11.20 -11.31 -1.81
CA GLN A 224 12.15 -11.68 -2.87
C GLN A 224 12.43 -13.19 -2.88
N HIS A 225 12.58 -13.81 -1.70
CA HIS A 225 12.79 -15.24 -1.57
C HIS A 225 11.62 -16.04 -2.14
N ASP A 226 10.39 -15.68 -1.75
CA ASP A 226 9.17 -16.33 -2.23
C ASP A 226 8.96 -16.12 -3.73
N ALA A 227 9.14 -14.89 -4.22
CA ALA A 227 9.05 -14.59 -5.65
C ALA A 227 10.05 -15.43 -6.47
N LYS A 228 11.31 -15.54 -6.02
CA LYS A 228 12.31 -16.40 -6.69
C LYS A 228 11.96 -17.88 -6.63
N ARG A 229 11.37 -18.36 -5.53
CA ARG A 229 10.87 -19.74 -5.43
C ARG A 229 9.75 -20.00 -6.43
N LEU A 230 8.71 -19.17 -6.44
CA LEU A 230 7.57 -19.24 -7.36
C LEU A 230 8.00 -19.17 -8.83
N LEU A 231 8.94 -18.27 -9.16
CA LEU A 231 9.50 -18.17 -10.52
C LEU A 231 10.20 -19.46 -10.93
N ARG A 232 11.05 -20.03 -10.06
CA ARG A 232 11.73 -21.31 -10.34
C ARG A 232 10.77 -22.47 -10.50
N GLU A 233 9.73 -22.54 -9.67
CA GLU A 233 8.70 -23.58 -9.77
C GLU A 233 7.89 -23.44 -11.07
N THR A 234 7.58 -22.20 -11.46
CA THR A 234 6.88 -21.87 -12.71
C THR A 234 7.74 -22.22 -13.92
N GLU A 235 9.00 -21.82 -13.93
CA GLU A 235 9.97 -22.13 -14.99
C GLU A 235 10.18 -23.65 -15.10
N LYS A 236 10.31 -24.36 -13.98
CA LYS A 236 10.43 -25.82 -13.98
C LYS A 236 9.20 -26.50 -14.60
N LYS A 237 8.00 -25.94 -14.38
CA LYS A 237 6.74 -26.54 -14.83
C LYS A 237 6.37 -26.16 -16.27
N TYR A 238 6.65 -24.92 -16.67
CA TYR A 238 6.15 -24.33 -17.92
C TYR A 238 7.26 -23.83 -18.84
N GLY A 239 8.52 -23.90 -18.43
CA GLY A 239 9.66 -23.38 -19.21
C GLY A 239 9.81 -24.02 -20.58
N TRP A 240 9.38 -25.27 -20.74
CA TRP A 240 9.33 -25.98 -22.01
C TRP A 240 8.52 -25.23 -23.08
N MET A 241 7.45 -24.53 -22.70
CA MET A 241 6.60 -23.76 -23.62
C MET A 241 7.33 -22.55 -24.24
N PHE A 242 8.43 -22.12 -23.64
CA PHE A 242 9.21 -20.95 -24.03
C PHE A 242 10.57 -21.32 -24.60
N GLN A 243 10.86 -22.61 -24.80
CA GLN A 243 12.09 -23.03 -25.45
C GLN A 243 12.09 -22.60 -26.92
N THR A 244 13.23 -22.10 -27.39
CA THR A 244 13.43 -21.69 -28.78
C THR A 244 14.75 -22.23 -29.30
N ALA A 245 14.76 -22.77 -30.52
CA ALA A 245 16.01 -23.08 -31.21
C ALA A 245 16.56 -21.79 -31.86
N HIS A 246 17.75 -21.35 -31.46
CA HIS A 246 18.37 -20.14 -32.01
C HIS A 246 19.22 -20.48 -33.24
N ALA A 247 18.90 -19.88 -34.38
CA ALA A 247 19.56 -20.13 -35.67
C ALA A 247 19.71 -21.65 -36.03
N PRO A 248 18.62 -22.42 -36.03
CA PRO A 248 18.69 -23.86 -36.24
C PRO A 248 19.03 -24.20 -37.69
N THR A 249 19.69 -25.35 -37.89
CA THR A 249 19.79 -25.98 -39.21
C THR A 249 18.45 -26.62 -39.61
N ASN A 250 18.29 -26.97 -40.89
CA ASN A 250 17.09 -27.69 -41.34
C ASN A 250 16.87 -29.02 -40.60
N ASP A 251 17.96 -29.74 -40.29
CA ASP A 251 17.89 -31.00 -39.56
C ASP A 251 17.38 -30.77 -38.12
N GLN A 252 17.84 -29.71 -37.45
CA GLN A 252 17.38 -29.34 -36.11
C GLN A 252 15.91 -28.88 -36.11
N ILE A 253 15.47 -28.19 -37.17
CA ILE A 253 14.05 -27.84 -37.33
C ILE A 253 13.21 -29.12 -37.42
N GLN A 254 13.63 -30.09 -38.22
CA GLN A 254 12.89 -31.33 -38.41
C GLN A 254 12.79 -32.13 -37.10
N LEU A 255 13.90 -32.30 -36.40
CA LEU A 255 13.95 -32.95 -35.09
C LEU A 255 13.08 -32.22 -34.05
N ALA A 256 13.04 -30.88 -34.07
CA ALA A 256 12.23 -30.10 -33.14
C ALA A 256 10.74 -30.29 -33.40
N VAL A 257 10.33 -30.32 -34.67
CA VAL A 257 8.93 -30.59 -35.06
C VAL A 257 8.52 -32.00 -34.65
N GLU A 258 9.39 -32.99 -34.81
CA GLU A 258 9.14 -34.36 -34.37
C GLU A 258 8.98 -34.45 -32.84
N GLU A 259 9.87 -33.79 -32.08
CA GLU A 259 9.84 -33.73 -30.61
C GLU A 259 8.53 -33.09 -30.11
N ILE A 260 8.11 -31.97 -30.70
CA ILE A 260 6.85 -31.26 -30.38
C ILE A 260 5.63 -32.13 -30.65
N ASN A 261 5.61 -32.85 -31.77
CA ASN A 261 4.46 -33.69 -32.13
C ASN A 261 4.39 -34.99 -31.31
N SER A 262 5.51 -35.44 -30.73
CA SER A 262 5.61 -36.73 -30.06
C SER A 262 5.45 -36.67 -28.54
N ASN A 263 5.65 -35.50 -27.92
CA ASN A 263 5.67 -35.36 -26.46
C ASN A 263 4.70 -34.28 -25.97
N GLU A 264 4.04 -34.51 -24.84
CA GLU A 264 3.18 -33.49 -24.19
C GLU A 264 3.99 -32.35 -23.55
N ILE A 265 5.25 -32.62 -23.22
CA ILE A 265 6.22 -31.68 -22.64
C ILE A 265 7.52 -31.81 -23.46
N PRO A 266 7.56 -31.26 -24.68
CA PRO A 266 8.73 -31.37 -25.55
C PRO A 266 9.96 -30.67 -24.95
N ASP A 267 11.15 -31.22 -25.18
CA ASP A 267 12.41 -30.64 -24.72
C ASP A 267 13.35 -30.32 -25.90
N LEU A 268 13.21 -29.10 -26.42
CA LEU A 268 14.01 -28.56 -27.52
C LEU A 268 15.47 -28.29 -27.13
N GLY A 269 15.84 -28.40 -25.86
CA GLY A 269 17.24 -28.30 -25.43
C GLY A 269 18.10 -29.50 -25.85
N LYS A 270 17.46 -30.59 -26.29
CA LYS A 270 18.11 -31.83 -26.75
C LYS A 270 18.20 -31.95 -28.27
N VAL A 271 17.71 -30.94 -29.00
CA VAL A 271 17.55 -30.92 -30.45
C VAL A 271 18.62 -30.06 -31.13
#